data_AF-A0A633I962-F1
#
_entry.id   AF-A0A633I962-F1
#
_cell.length_a   1.000
_cell.length_b   1.000
_cell.length_c   1.000
_cell.angle_alpha   90.00
_cell.angle_beta   90.00
_cell.angle_gamma   90.00
#
_symmetry.space_group_name_H-M   'P 1'
#
loop_
_entity.id
_entity.type
_entity.pdbx_description
1 polymer ?
#
loop_
_entity_poly.entity_id
_entity_poly.type
_entity_poly.pdbx_seq_one_letter_code
_entity_poly.pdbx_strand_id
1 'polypeptide(L)'
;MGSSIRQLIRDREESITSVNKAFANSAHCYVIHYSCESFYDAPGGRSTRITSIAVRNLSSAQTHHWALNRSAELLKLDVADPQNLDRLEHHMLNKYFEFLRLNATFLFMHWNMRDNNYGFQALEHRFSVLGGEPFLLSDDRKLDLARVANSIYGRDYIQHKGKSGRKGRLLAIVDKNNIADKDVMAGADEAEAYVNGKYRELEMSTLRKVNIISDIAERVHDRSLKTDKKWYKPLSLHPLWLFSIVKEHPLFIAIGVIITLITLYNRGFEFFHL
;
A
#
# COMPACT_ATOMS: atom_id res chain seq x y z
N MET A 1 24.53 17.19 -5.92
CA MET A 1 24.25 15.85 -6.47
C MET A 1 24.52 14.70 -5.48
N GLY A 2 25.60 14.70 -4.69
CA GLY A 2 25.85 13.62 -3.72
C GLY A 2 24.82 13.48 -2.58
N SER A 3 24.22 14.59 -2.13
CA SER A 3 23.19 14.59 -1.07
C SER A 3 21.87 13.93 -1.51
N SER A 4 21.41 14.19 -2.74
CA SER A 4 20.16 13.60 -3.25
C SER A 4 20.24 12.09 -3.46
N ILE A 5 21.42 11.57 -3.82
CA ILE A 5 21.63 10.12 -3.98
C ILE A 5 21.65 9.41 -2.64
N ARG A 6 22.28 10.00 -1.61
CA ARG A 6 22.25 9.45 -0.24
C ARG A 6 20.81 9.37 0.30
N GLN A 7 20.00 10.39 0.04
CA GLN A 7 18.59 10.36 0.41
C GLN A 7 17.85 9.19 -0.25
N LEU A 8 18.04 8.99 -1.55
CA LEU A 8 17.39 7.89 -2.29
C LEU A 8 17.81 6.50 -1.75
N ILE A 9 19.08 6.33 -1.37
CA ILE A 9 19.57 5.08 -0.77
C ILE A 9 18.89 4.85 0.59
N ARG A 10 18.86 5.88 1.44
CA ARG A 10 18.19 5.81 2.76
C ARG A 10 16.70 5.49 2.62
N ASP A 11 15.98 6.22 1.76
CA ASP A 11 14.54 6.03 1.55
C ASP A 11 14.22 4.60 1.07
N ARG A 12 15.11 4.02 0.25
CA ARG A 12 15.02 2.63 -0.19
C ARG A 12 15.22 1.66 0.98
N GLU A 13 16.28 1.81 1.76
CA GLU A 13 16.60 0.95 2.91
C GLU A 13 15.47 0.99 3.95
N GLU A 14 14.94 2.18 4.25
CA GLU A 14 13.79 2.39 5.13
C GLU A 14 12.53 1.71 4.60
N SER A 15 12.28 1.79 3.29
CA SER A 15 11.13 1.14 2.65
C SER A 15 11.24 -0.39 2.70
N ILE A 16 12.42 -0.95 2.41
CA ILE A 16 12.66 -2.39 2.52
C ILE A 16 12.47 -2.85 3.98
N THR A 17 13.02 -2.09 4.94
CA THR A 17 12.89 -2.39 6.36
C THR A 17 11.43 -2.36 6.80
N SER A 18 10.66 -1.36 6.36
CA SER A 18 9.24 -1.23 6.70
C SER A 18 8.41 -2.39 6.17
N VAL A 19 8.65 -2.82 4.93
CA VAL A 19 7.99 -4.01 4.36
C VAL A 19 8.38 -5.26 5.12
N ASN A 20 9.67 -5.48 5.39
CA ASN A 20 10.12 -6.66 6.13
C ASN A 20 9.51 -6.72 7.54
N LYS A 21 9.40 -5.58 8.22
CA LYS A 21 8.71 -5.49 9.52
C LYS A 21 7.22 -5.84 9.40
N ALA A 22 6.54 -5.37 8.34
CA ALA A 22 5.14 -5.69 8.08
C ALA A 22 4.93 -7.20 7.89
N PHE A 23 5.79 -7.86 7.11
CA PHE A 23 5.71 -9.30 6.86
C PHE A 23 6.13 -10.15 8.07
N ALA A 24 7.14 -9.72 8.82
CA ALA A 24 7.55 -10.37 10.06
C ALA A 24 6.45 -10.35 11.13
N ASN A 25 5.55 -9.36 11.10
CA ASN A 25 4.36 -9.29 11.95
C ASN A 25 3.06 -9.29 11.13
N SER A 26 2.99 -10.14 10.10
CA SER A 26 1.89 -10.18 9.13
C SER A 26 0.52 -10.47 9.77
N ALA A 27 0.48 -11.19 10.89
CA ALA A 27 -0.76 -11.40 11.65
C ALA A 27 -1.36 -10.09 12.21
N HIS A 28 -0.51 -9.09 12.48
CA HIS A 28 -0.90 -7.75 12.94
C HIS A 28 -0.77 -6.70 11.83
N CYS A 29 -0.86 -7.13 10.57
CA CYS A 29 -0.86 -6.25 9.42
C CYS A 29 -2.11 -6.48 8.57
N TYR A 30 -2.78 -5.40 8.22
CA TYR A 30 -3.95 -5.37 7.35
C TYR A 30 -3.64 -4.63 6.06
N VAL A 31 -4.19 -5.12 4.95
CA VAL A 31 -4.22 -4.44 3.66
C VAL A 31 -5.59 -3.81 3.47
N ILE A 32 -5.66 -2.50 3.27
CA ILE A 32 -6.91 -1.74 3.17
C ILE A 32 -7.06 -1.03 1.83
N HIS A 33 -8.29 -1.02 1.32
CA HIS A 33 -8.71 -0.18 0.20
C HIS A 33 -10.20 0.13 0.26
N TYR A 34 -10.63 1.18 -0.42
CA TYR A 34 -12.04 1.55 -0.51
C TYR A 34 -12.41 2.10 -1.89
N SER A 35 -13.68 1.96 -2.25
CA SER A 35 -14.29 2.62 -3.41
C SER A 35 -15.33 3.64 -2.98
N CYS A 36 -15.56 4.61 -3.86
CA CYS A 36 -16.43 5.76 -3.62
C CYS A 36 -16.89 6.36 -4.94
N GLU A 37 -17.75 7.35 -4.84
CA GLU A 37 -18.10 8.26 -5.95
C GLU A 37 -16.85 8.94 -6.55
N SER A 38 -16.94 9.33 -7.81
CA SER A 38 -15.88 10.07 -8.51
C SER A 38 -15.50 11.36 -7.78
N PHE A 39 -14.20 11.56 -7.53
CA PHE A 39 -13.69 12.82 -6.98
C PHE A 39 -13.70 13.97 -7.98
N TYR A 40 -13.65 13.66 -9.29
CA TYR A 40 -13.52 14.68 -10.34
C TYR A 40 -14.85 15.35 -10.69
N ASP A 41 -15.96 14.68 -10.40
CA ASP A 41 -17.30 15.09 -10.83
C ASP A 41 -18.18 15.51 -9.65
N ALA A 42 -17.64 15.60 -8.43
CA ALA A 42 -18.39 15.93 -7.23
C ALA A 42 -18.98 17.37 -7.31
N PRO A 43 -20.31 17.54 -7.47
CA PRO A 43 -20.90 18.85 -7.61
C PRO A 43 -20.72 19.65 -6.31
N GLY A 44 -20.06 20.81 -6.40
CA GLY A 44 -19.95 21.77 -5.30
C GLY A 44 -18.93 21.43 -4.20
N GLY A 45 -17.95 20.56 -4.47
CA GLY A 45 -16.83 20.31 -3.55
C GLY A 45 -17.21 19.53 -2.27
N ARG A 46 -18.30 18.77 -2.32
CA ARG A 46 -18.74 17.90 -1.22
C ARG A 46 -17.82 16.68 -1.09
N SER A 47 -17.75 16.13 0.12
CA SER A 47 -17.07 14.85 0.36
C SER A 47 -17.74 13.73 -0.45
N THR A 48 -16.92 12.92 -1.13
CA THR A 48 -17.40 11.82 -1.98
C THR A 48 -18.05 10.72 -1.16
N ARG A 49 -19.18 10.18 -1.63
CA ARG A 49 -19.85 9.04 -0.98
C ARG A 49 -18.98 7.79 -1.02
N ILE A 50 -18.74 7.17 0.12
CA ILE A 50 -18.05 5.88 0.21
C ILE A 50 -19.04 4.76 -0.06
N THR A 51 -18.69 3.84 -0.95
CA THR A 51 -19.59 2.76 -1.39
C THR A 51 -19.19 1.42 -0.79
N SER A 52 -17.89 1.19 -0.61
CA SER A 52 -17.38 0.00 0.07
C SER A 52 -15.96 0.19 0.60
N ILE A 53 -15.64 -0.52 1.68
CA ILE A 53 -14.31 -0.58 2.31
C ILE A 53 -13.99 -2.06 2.52
N ALA A 54 -12.79 -2.48 2.14
CA ALA A 54 -12.29 -3.82 2.43
C ALA A 54 -10.96 -3.75 3.17
N VAL A 55 -10.80 -4.69 4.11
CA VAL A 55 -9.60 -4.87 4.91
C VAL A 55 -9.27 -6.36 4.95
N ARG A 56 -8.07 -6.74 4.50
CA ARG A 56 -7.60 -8.13 4.45
C ARG A 56 -6.41 -8.32 5.37
N ASN A 57 -6.44 -9.32 6.24
CA ASN A 57 -5.28 -9.67 7.06
C ASN A 57 -4.16 -10.22 6.16
N LEU A 58 -2.93 -9.70 6.33
CA LEU A 58 -1.80 -10.06 5.49
C LEU A 58 -1.36 -11.52 5.67
N SER A 59 -1.53 -12.09 6.87
CA SER A 59 -1.15 -13.48 7.16
C SER A 59 -2.28 -14.47 6.85
N SER A 60 -3.47 -14.25 7.42
CA SER A 60 -4.55 -15.25 7.39
C SER A 60 -5.42 -15.17 6.15
N ALA A 61 -5.22 -14.16 5.30
CA ALA A 61 -6.07 -13.88 4.14
C ALA A 61 -7.56 -13.63 4.47
N GLN A 62 -7.93 -13.52 5.75
CA GLN A 62 -9.29 -13.22 6.17
C GLN A 62 -9.62 -11.77 5.80
N THR A 63 -10.81 -11.56 5.24
CA THR A 63 -11.25 -10.25 4.74
C THR A 63 -12.49 -9.77 5.45
N HIS A 64 -12.37 -8.63 6.12
CA HIS A 64 -13.49 -7.83 6.60
C HIS A 64 -13.86 -6.83 5.51
N HIS A 65 -15.15 -6.69 5.23
CA HIS A 65 -15.61 -5.69 4.27
C HIS A 65 -16.96 -5.13 4.69
N TRP A 66 -17.15 -3.85 4.37
CA TRP A 66 -18.35 -3.08 4.61
C TRP A 66 -18.74 -2.43 3.30
N ALA A 67 -20.01 -2.48 2.93
CA ALA A 67 -20.51 -1.93 1.67
C ALA A 67 -21.95 -1.47 1.85
N LEU A 68 -22.40 -0.53 0.99
CA LEU A 68 -23.78 -0.02 1.02
C LEU A 68 -24.81 -1.15 0.93
N ASN A 69 -24.62 -2.12 0.03
CA ASN A 69 -25.51 -3.28 -0.10
C ASN A 69 -25.62 -4.11 1.20
N ARG A 70 -24.50 -4.28 1.92
CA ARG A 70 -24.50 -5.03 3.18
C ARG A 70 -25.20 -4.25 4.29
N SER A 71 -24.96 -2.95 4.37
CA SER A 71 -25.73 -2.08 5.27
C SER A 71 -27.22 -2.11 4.94
N ALA A 72 -27.57 -2.14 3.65
CA ALA A 72 -28.96 -2.19 3.19
C ALA A 72 -29.66 -3.46 3.65
N GLU A 73 -29.01 -4.61 3.47
CA GLU A 73 -29.49 -5.90 3.96
C GLU A 73 -29.67 -5.90 5.49
N LEU A 74 -28.66 -5.46 6.24
CA LEU A 74 -28.68 -5.45 7.71
C LEU A 74 -29.76 -4.52 8.28
N LEU A 75 -29.97 -3.36 7.65
CA LEU A 75 -30.95 -2.36 8.07
C LEU A 75 -32.33 -2.55 7.45
N LYS A 76 -32.50 -3.54 6.55
CA LYS A 76 -33.72 -3.79 5.77
C LYS A 76 -34.18 -2.55 5.01
N LEU A 77 -33.24 -1.87 4.36
CA LEU A 77 -33.48 -0.69 3.52
C LEU A 77 -33.13 -1.01 2.07
N ASP A 78 -33.70 -0.26 1.12
CA ASP A 78 -33.32 -0.35 -0.28
C ASP A 78 -32.13 0.56 -0.57
N VAL A 79 -31.08 -0.01 -1.15
CA VAL A 79 -29.87 0.71 -1.58
C VAL A 79 -30.11 1.54 -2.85
N ALA A 80 -31.13 1.20 -3.64
CA ALA A 80 -31.48 1.96 -4.84
C ALA A 80 -32.20 3.27 -4.52
N ASP A 81 -32.76 3.39 -3.31
CA ASP A 81 -33.43 4.60 -2.84
C ASP A 81 -32.40 5.63 -2.32
N PRO A 82 -32.26 6.80 -2.98
CA PRO A 82 -31.30 7.83 -2.57
C PRO A 82 -31.50 8.35 -1.15
N GLN A 83 -32.72 8.29 -0.60
CA GLN A 83 -33.02 8.77 0.76
C GLN A 83 -32.37 7.89 1.83
N ASN A 84 -32.11 6.62 1.50
CA ASN A 84 -31.49 5.68 2.43
C ASN A 84 -29.96 5.79 2.44
N LEU A 85 -29.35 6.28 1.37
CA LEU A 85 -27.90 6.17 1.16
C LEU A 85 -27.06 6.76 2.30
N ASP A 86 -27.42 7.92 2.85
CA ASP A 86 -26.68 8.54 3.96
C ASP A 86 -26.74 7.69 5.24
N ARG A 87 -27.90 7.09 5.52
CA ARG A 87 -28.07 6.17 6.65
C ARG A 87 -27.27 4.87 6.45
N LEU A 88 -27.27 4.34 5.23
CA LEU A 88 -26.51 3.13 4.87
C LEU A 88 -25.00 3.35 4.98
N GLU A 89 -24.53 4.49 4.47
CA GLU A 89 -23.14 4.90 4.52
C GLU A 89 -22.69 5.17 5.95
N HIS A 90 -23.49 5.89 6.74
CA HIS A 90 -23.18 6.13 8.15
C HIS A 90 -23.04 4.81 8.92
N HIS A 91 -23.96 3.86 8.72
CA HIS A 91 -23.88 2.54 9.33
C HIS A 91 -22.61 1.78 8.91
N MET A 92 -22.28 1.82 7.61
CA MET A 92 -21.08 1.19 7.05
C MET A 92 -19.80 1.77 7.67
N LEU A 93 -19.66 3.10 7.69
CA LEU A 93 -18.51 3.81 8.23
C LEU A 93 -18.38 3.60 9.74
N ASN A 94 -19.48 3.63 10.48
CA ASN A 94 -19.46 3.35 11.91
C ASN A 94 -18.87 1.97 12.20
N LYS A 95 -19.29 0.93 11.46
CA LYS A 95 -18.74 -0.43 11.62
C LYS A 95 -17.27 -0.54 11.20
N TYR A 96 -16.85 0.19 10.18
CA TYR A 96 -15.45 0.29 9.80
C TYR A 96 -14.60 0.97 10.91
N PHE A 97 -15.06 2.09 11.47
CA PHE A 97 -14.31 2.80 12.51
C PHE A 97 -14.31 2.05 13.85
N GLU A 98 -15.36 1.29 14.17
CA GLU A 98 -15.35 0.32 15.28
C GLU A 98 -14.22 -0.72 15.08
N PHE A 99 -14.11 -1.30 13.90
CA PHE A 99 -13.04 -2.24 13.56
C PHE A 99 -11.65 -1.58 13.64
N LEU A 100 -11.50 -0.37 13.10
CA LEU A 100 -10.24 0.36 13.10
C LEU A 100 -9.77 0.64 14.53
N ARG A 101 -10.69 1.02 15.42
CA ARG A 101 -10.43 1.26 16.85
C ARG A 101 -9.97 -0.01 17.57
N LEU A 102 -10.63 -1.14 17.34
CA LEU A 102 -10.26 -2.42 17.94
C LEU A 102 -8.87 -2.93 17.50
N ASN A 103 -8.43 -2.51 16.31
CA ASN A 103 -7.15 -2.92 15.72
C ASN A 103 -6.16 -1.74 15.64
N ALA A 104 -6.29 -0.72 16.51
CA ALA A 104 -5.52 0.52 16.42
C ALA A 104 -4.00 0.34 16.51
N THR A 105 -3.53 -0.75 17.12
CA THR A 105 -2.10 -1.08 17.24
C THR A 105 -1.51 -1.75 15.99
N PHE A 106 -2.37 -2.19 15.07
CA PHE A 106 -1.99 -2.94 13.87
C PHE A 106 -1.47 -1.99 12.78
N LEU A 107 -0.70 -2.55 11.85
CA LEU A 107 -0.22 -1.81 10.67
C LEU A 107 -1.23 -1.92 9.53
N PHE A 108 -1.60 -0.80 8.92
CA PHE A 108 -2.49 -0.73 7.77
C PHE A 108 -1.70 -0.36 6.52
N MET A 109 -1.43 -1.36 5.70
CA MET A 109 -0.84 -1.20 4.38
C MET A 109 -1.92 -0.78 3.38
N HIS A 110 -1.63 0.24 2.58
CA HIS A 110 -2.59 0.81 1.64
C HIS A 110 -1.93 1.23 0.34
N TRP A 111 -2.74 1.56 -0.66
CA TRP A 111 -2.27 2.08 -1.93
C TRP A 111 -2.76 3.51 -2.14
N ASN A 112 -1.87 4.50 -1.98
CA ASN A 112 -2.13 5.91 -2.30
C ASN A 112 -3.28 6.60 -1.51
N MET A 113 -3.78 6.00 -0.42
CA MET A 113 -4.73 6.57 0.54
C MET A 113 -4.04 7.53 1.53
N ARG A 114 -3.81 8.80 1.15
CA ARG A 114 -2.87 9.69 1.88
C ARG A 114 -3.43 11.01 2.37
N ASP A 115 -4.50 11.50 1.79
CA ASP A 115 -4.91 12.90 1.97
C ASP A 115 -6.42 13.05 2.08
N ASN A 116 -6.84 14.30 2.26
CA ASN A 116 -8.25 14.71 2.38
C ASN A 116 -9.08 14.42 1.13
N ASN A 117 -8.46 14.29 -0.05
CA ASN A 117 -9.17 13.94 -1.28
C ASN A 117 -9.37 12.43 -1.37
N TYR A 118 -8.34 11.66 -1.03
CA TYR A 118 -8.40 10.20 -1.02
C TYR A 118 -7.50 9.60 0.07
N GLY A 119 -8.13 8.94 1.04
CA GLY A 119 -7.43 8.19 2.08
C GLY A 119 -8.16 8.17 3.41
N PHE A 120 -7.41 7.90 4.47
CA PHE A 120 -7.95 7.86 5.83
C PHE A 120 -8.63 9.18 6.21
N GLN A 121 -8.01 10.33 5.91
CA GLN A 121 -8.58 11.64 6.18
C GLN A 121 -9.90 11.90 5.42
N ALA A 122 -10.03 11.39 4.19
CA ALA A 122 -11.28 11.48 3.43
C ALA A 122 -12.40 10.64 4.09
N LEU A 123 -12.09 9.43 4.58
CA LEU A 123 -13.03 8.59 5.32
C LEU A 123 -13.45 9.25 6.64
N GLU A 124 -12.49 9.83 7.36
CA GLU A 124 -12.71 10.53 8.62
C GLU A 124 -13.65 11.72 8.41
N HIS A 125 -13.32 12.59 7.46
CA HIS A 125 -14.15 13.75 7.12
C HIS A 125 -15.55 13.35 6.66
N ARG A 126 -15.68 12.33 5.80
CA ARG A 126 -16.99 11.86 5.32
C ARG A 126 -17.86 11.35 6.46
N PHE A 127 -17.29 10.61 7.41
CA PHE A 127 -18.05 10.12 8.55
C PHE A 127 -18.51 11.26 9.46
N SER A 128 -17.67 12.26 9.71
CA SER A 128 -18.06 13.48 10.43
C SER A 128 -19.17 14.25 9.73
N VAL A 129 -19.16 14.35 8.40
CA VAL A 129 -20.25 14.99 7.63
C VAL A 129 -21.60 14.28 7.84
N LEU A 130 -21.59 12.97 8.05
CA LEU A 130 -22.78 12.18 8.33
C LEU A 130 -23.19 12.19 9.82
N GLY A 131 -22.50 12.96 10.66
CA GLY A 131 -22.76 13.05 12.10
C GLY A 131 -22.11 11.97 12.96
N GLY A 132 -21.15 11.22 12.40
CA GLY A 132 -20.37 10.21 13.12
C GLY A 132 -19.05 10.74 13.70
N GLU A 133 -18.49 10.01 14.67
CA GLU A 133 -17.22 10.36 15.32
C GLU A 133 -16.09 9.42 14.86
N PRO A 134 -15.22 9.85 13.92
CA PRO A 134 -14.19 8.97 13.36
C PRO A 134 -13.10 8.64 14.38
N PHE A 135 -12.59 7.41 14.28
CA PHE A 135 -11.35 7.05 14.97
C PHE A 135 -10.15 7.43 14.10
N LEU A 136 -9.29 8.30 14.61
CA LEU A 136 -8.09 8.77 13.92
C LEU A 136 -6.95 7.77 14.12
N LEU A 137 -6.62 7.01 13.08
CA LEU A 137 -5.48 6.12 13.10
C LEU A 137 -4.19 6.95 13.01
N SER A 138 -3.23 6.68 13.89
CA SER A 138 -1.92 7.35 13.86
C SER A 138 -1.16 7.05 12.57
N ASP A 139 -0.42 8.03 12.05
CA ASP A 139 0.28 7.92 10.76
C ASP A 139 1.41 6.89 10.77
N ASP A 140 2.01 6.59 11.94
CA ASP A 140 3.00 5.51 12.08
C ASP A 140 2.40 4.10 11.87
N ARG A 141 1.07 4.00 11.90
CA ARG A 141 0.32 2.77 11.61
C ARG A 141 -0.11 2.68 10.14
N LYS A 142 0.27 3.62 9.28
CA LYS A 142 -0.11 3.65 7.85
C LYS A 142 1.12 3.40 6.97
N LEU A 143 1.09 2.36 6.14
CA LEU A 143 2.17 2.05 5.21
C LEU A 143 1.70 2.19 3.75
N ASP A 144 2.13 3.26 3.07
CA ASP A 144 1.82 3.49 1.65
C ASP A 144 2.71 2.63 0.75
N LEU A 145 2.15 1.52 0.25
CA LEU A 145 2.84 0.59 -0.62
C LEU A 145 3.23 1.23 -1.96
N ALA A 146 2.48 2.23 -2.44
CA ALA A 146 2.83 2.93 -3.68
C ALA A 146 4.12 3.74 -3.52
N ARG A 147 4.34 4.35 -2.35
CA ARG A 147 5.60 5.05 -2.02
C ARG A 147 6.74 4.08 -1.80
N VAL A 148 6.50 2.99 -1.08
CA VAL A 148 7.47 1.90 -0.92
C VAL A 148 7.96 1.41 -2.29
N ALA A 149 7.03 1.10 -3.22
CA ALA A 149 7.39 0.67 -4.56
C ALA A 149 8.20 1.75 -5.32
N ASN A 150 7.83 3.03 -5.20
CA ASN A 150 8.63 4.12 -5.80
C ASN A 150 10.05 4.21 -5.22
N SER A 151 10.23 4.05 -3.92
CA SER A 151 11.55 4.06 -3.27
C SER A 151 12.38 2.83 -3.65
N ILE A 152 11.73 1.66 -3.80
CA ILE A 152 12.38 0.39 -4.12
C ILE A 152 12.60 0.19 -5.62
N TYR A 153 11.85 0.81 -6.53
CA TYR A 153 12.04 0.57 -7.96
C TYR A 153 12.29 1.85 -8.78
N GLY A 154 12.28 3.02 -8.13
CA GLY A 154 12.39 4.32 -8.76
C GLY A 154 11.03 4.83 -9.26
N ARG A 155 10.90 6.14 -9.49
CA ARG A 155 9.61 6.79 -9.79
C ARG A 155 8.92 6.32 -11.08
N ASP A 156 9.69 5.86 -12.07
CA ASP A 156 9.19 5.36 -13.36
C ASP A 156 9.38 3.83 -13.48
N TYR A 157 9.24 3.12 -12.36
CA TYR A 157 9.30 1.66 -12.35
C TYR A 157 8.19 1.01 -13.17
N ILE A 158 7.06 1.69 -13.32
CA ILE A 158 5.91 1.23 -14.09
C ILE A 158 5.29 2.44 -14.80
N GLN A 159 4.83 2.24 -16.03
CA GLN A 159 4.02 3.23 -16.72
C GLN A 159 2.67 3.47 -16.01
N HIS A 160 2.06 4.62 -16.27
CA HIS A 160 0.72 4.95 -15.74
C HIS A 160 -0.43 4.28 -16.53
N LYS A 161 -0.11 3.58 -17.61
CA LYS A 161 -1.06 2.81 -18.41
C LYS A 161 -0.56 1.37 -18.52
N GLY A 162 -1.45 0.43 -18.28
CA GLY A 162 -1.19 -0.99 -18.50
C GLY A 162 -1.17 -1.36 -19.99
N LYS A 163 -0.73 -2.58 -20.29
CA LYS A 163 -0.76 -3.13 -21.66
C LYS A 163 -2.18 -3.26 -22.20
N SER A 164 -3.14 -3.49 -21.31
CA SER A 164 -4.58 -3.52 -21.60
C SER A 164 -5.17 -2.14 -21.91
N GLY A 165 -4.38 -1.06 -21.80
CA GLY A 165 -4.87 0.32 -21.97
C GLY A 165 -5.50 0.92 -20.71
N ARG A 166 -5.71 0.12 -19.65
CA ARG A 166 -6.26 0.57 -18.37
C ARG A 166 -5.33 1.56 -17.68
N LYS A 167 -5.92 2.62 -17.12
CA LYS A 167 -5.20 3.70 -16.44
C LYS A 167 -4.96 3.38 -14.97
N GLY A 168 -3.82 3.81 -14.44
CA GLY A 168 -3.46 3.69 -13.03
C GLY A 168 -2.29 2.73 -12.82
N ARG A 169 -1.37 3.12 -11.94
CA ARG A 169 -0.16 2.33 -11.65
C ARG A 169 -0.48 0.95 -11.08
N LEU A 170 -1.52 0.83 -10.27
CA LEU A 170 -1.97 -0.45 -9.72
C LEU A 170 -2.31 -1.44 -10.85
N LEU A 171 -3.13 -1.01 -11.81
CA LEU A 171 -3.54 -1.85 -12.96
C LEU A 171 -2.39 -2.11 -13.92
N ALA A 172 -1.48 -1.14 -14.10
CA ALA A 172 -0.27 -1.35 -14.90
C ALA A 172 0.63 -2.44 -14.28
N ILE A 173 0.77 -2.47 -12.95
CA ILE A 173 1.51 -3.52 -12.25
C ILE A 173 0.85 -4.88 -12.45
N VAL A 174 -0.49 -4.94 -12.31
CA VAL A 174 -1.29 -6.15 -12.55
C VAL A 174 -1.00 -6.73 -13.93
N ASP A 175 -1.13 -5.92 -14.98
CA ASP A 175 -0.85 -6.31 -16.37
C ASP A 175 0.59 -6.80 -16.56
N LYS A 176 1.56 -6.13 -15.91
CA LYS A 176 2.98 -6.47 -16.05
C LYS A 176 3.33 -7.78 -15.36
N ASN A 177 2.65 -8.06 -14.25
CA ASN A 177 2.94 -9.17 -13.35
C ASN A 177 2.04 -10.39 -13.58
N ASN A 178 1.09 -10.30 -14.52
CA ASN A 178 0.05 -11.29 -14.77
C ASN A 178 -0.70 -11.66 -13.47
N ILE A 179 -1.00 -10.66 -12.66
CA ILE A 179 -1.82 -10.84 -11.45
C ILE A 179 -3.26 -11.03 -11.93
N ALA A 180 -3.97 -12.02 -11.39
CA ALA A 180 -5.37 -12.19 -11.71
C ALA A 180 -6.17 -10.94 -11.28
N ASP A 181 -7.13 -10.53 -12.08
CA ASP A 181 -7.76 -9.22 -11.93
C ASP A 181 -9.24 -9.24 -12.30
N LYS A 182 -9.83 -10.44 -12.30
CA LYS A 182 -11.26 -10.64 -12.45
C LYS A 182 -12.01 -9.69 -11.51
N ASP A 183 -13.01 -8.99 -12.04
CA ASP A 183 -13.89 -8.04 -11.35
C ASP A 183 -13.23 -6.70 -10.94
N VAL A 184 -11.98 -6.42 -11.33
CA VAL A 184 -11.37 -5.10 -11.09
C VAL A 184 -11.86 -4.06 -12.10
N MET A 185 -12.33 -2.95 -11.55
CA MET A 185 -12.71 -1.75 -12.30
C MET A 185 -11.61 -0.70 -12.29
N ALA A 186 -11.43 0.01 -13.41
CA ALA A 186 -10.66 1.24 -13.43
C ALA A 186 -11.49 2.40 -12.87
N GLY A 187 -10.83 3.49 -12.45
CA GLY A 187 -11.54 4.58 -11.76
C GLY A 187 -12.67 5.23 -12.57
N ALA A 188 -12.58 5.27 -13.90
CA ALA A 188 -13.67 5.75 -14.75
C ALA A 188 -14.87 4.79 -14.73
N ASP A 189 -14.62 3.49 -14.79
CA ASP A 189 -15.65 2.46 -14.75
C ASP A 189 -16.32 2.42 -13.36
N GLU A 190 -15.58 2.70 -12.28
CA GLU A 190 -16.14 2.82 -10.93
C GLU A 190 -17.08 4.02 -10.81
N ALA A 191 -16.73 5.16 -11.41
CA ALA A 191 -17.60 6.33 -11.46
C ALA A 191 -18.91 6.02 -12.20
N GLU A 192 -18.83 5.34 -13.35
CA GLU A 192 -20.00 4.92 -14.12
C GLU A 192 -20.84 3.87 -13.38
N ALA A 193 -20.20 2.90 -12.73
CA ALA A 193 -20.89 1.90 -11.92
C ALA A 193 -21.67 2.53 -10.76
N TYR A 194 -21.11 3.56 -10.13
CA TYR A 194 -21.80 4.32 -9.08
C TYR A 194 -23.04 5.05 -9.60
N VAL A 195 -22.93 5.77 -10.73
CA VAL A 195 -24.06 6.49 -11.35
C VAL A 195 -25.20 5.53 -11.71
N ASN A 196 -24.85 4.32 -12.14
CA ASN A 196 -25.82 3.28 -12.49
C ASN A 196 -26.31 2.44 -11.30
N GLY A 197 -25.94 2.77 -10.06
CA GLY A 197 -26.36 2.02 -8.86
C GLY A 197 -25.80 0.59 -8.77
N LYS A 198 -24.70 0.29 -9.48
CA LYS A 198 -24.06 -1.04 -9.53
C LYS A 198 -23.17 -1.29 -8.31
N TYR A 199 -23.72 -1.11 -7.11
CA TYR A 199 -22.99 -1.21 -5.84
C TYR A 199 -22.36 -2.58 -5.59
N ARG A 200 -22.96 -3.65 -6.14
CA ARG A 200 -22.42 -5.02 -6.05
C ARG A 200 -21.11 -5.14 -6.82
N GLU A 201 -21.01 -4.53 -7.99
CA GLU A 201 -19.81 -4.58 -8.81
C GLU A 201 -18.69 -3.73 -8.19
N LEU A 202 -19.03 -2.58 -7.61
CA LEU A 202 -18.11 -1.74 -6.83
C LEU A 202 -17.53 -2.48 -5.62
N GLU A 203 -18.37 -3.20 -4.88
CA GLU A 203 -17.95 -4.04 -3.75
C GLU A 203 -16.95 -5.12 -4.20
N MET A 204 -17.25 -5.84 -5.30
CA MET A 204 -16.38 -6.89 -5.84
C MET A 204 -15.03 -6.31 -6.31
N SER A 205 -15.05 -5.15 -6.96
CA SER A 205 -13.84 -4.41 -7.35
C SER A 205 -12.96 -4.08 -6.14
N THR A 206 -13.55 -3.56 -5.05
CA THR A 206 -12.81 -3.24 -3.82
C THR A 206 -12.17 -4.48 -3.18
N LEU A 207 -12.92 -5.57 -3.08
CA LEU A 207 -12.42 -6.86 -2.58
C LEU A 207 -11.25 -7.37 -3.43
N ARG A 208 -11.35 -7.24 -4.76
CA ARG A 208 -10.26 -7.66 -5.65
C ARG A 208 -9.05 -6.74 -5.52
N LYS A 209 -9.23 -5.43 -5.33
CA LYS A 209 -8.13 -4.48 -5.14
C LYS A 209 -7.31 -4.78 -3.88
N VAL A 210 -7.94 -5.12 -2.74
CA VAL A 210 -7.16 -5.51 -1.55
C VAL A 210 -6.36 -6.80 -1.75
N ASN A 211 -6.89 -7.75 -2.52
CA ASN A 211 -6.15 -8.96 -2.90
C ASN A 211 -4.94 -8.60 -3.77
N ILE A 212 -5.13 -7.77 -4.81
CA ILE A 212 -4.04 -7.31 -5.67
C ILE A 212 -2.97 -6.55 -4.89
N ILE A 213 -3.35 -5.67 -3.96
CA ILE A 213 -2.39 -4.94 -3.13
C ILE A 213 -1.60 -5.90 -2.25
N SER A 214 -2.23 -6.96 -1.73
CA SER A 214 -1.55 -8.02 -0.97
C SER A 214 -0.55 -8.78 -1.85
N ASP A 215 -0.95 -9.21 -3.06
CA ASP A 215 -0.06 -9.89 -4.01
C ASP A 215 1.14 -8.99 -4.42
N ILE A 216 0.90 -7.68 -4.56
CA ILE A 216 1.97 -6.72 -4.83
C ILE A 216 2.90 -6.63 -3.62
N ALA A 217 2.36 -6.55 -2.41
CA ALA A 217 3.15 -6.48 -1.18
C ALA A 217 4.08 -7.70 -1.04
N GLU A 218 3.57 -8.91 -1.30
CA GLU A 218 4.34 -10.15 -1.30
C GLU A 218 5.48 -10.09 -2.32
N ARG A 219 5.18 -9.67 -3.55
CA ARG A 219 6.21 -9.54 -4.61
C ARG A 219 7.24 -8.44 -4.32
N VAL A 220 6.87 -7.40 -3.58
CA VAL A 220 7.80 -6.38 -3.10
C VAL A 220 8.71 -6.98 -2.03
N HIS A 221 8.16 -7.72 -1.07
CA HIS A 221 8.89 -8.39 -0.01
C HIS A 221 9.88 -9.42 -0.56
N ASP A 222 9.43 -10.27 -1.48
CA ASP A 222 10.23 -11.32 -2.14
C ASP A 222 11.17 -10.77 -3.21
N ARG A 223 11.12 -9.46 -3.48
CA ARG A 223 11.87 -8.78 -4.56
C ARG A 223 11.61 -9.35 -5.95
N SER A 224 10.44 -9.95 -6.16
CA SER A 224 10.02 -10.62 -7.40
C SER A 224 9.11 -9.75 -8.29
N LEU A 225 8.75 -8.54 -7.85
CA LEU A 225 7.90 -7.62 -8.61
C LEU A 225 8.54 -7.24 -9.96
N LYS A 226 7.84 -7.57 -11.06
CA LYS A 226 8.27 -7.21 -12.42
C LYS A 226 7.96 -5.74 -12.70
N THR A 227 8.97 -5.02 -13.20
CA THR A 227 8.90 -3.58 -13.51
C THR A 227 9.32 -3.33 -14.96
N ASP A 228 9.09 -2.12 -15.49
CA ASP A 228 9.47 -1.73 -16.85
C ASP A 228 10.97 -1.50 -17.00
N LYS A 229 11.67 -1.18 -15.90
CA LYS A 229 13.12 -1.00 -15.91
C LYS A 229 13.82 -2.33 -15.67
N LYS A 230 14.50 -2.83 -16.72
CA LYS A 230 15.55 -3.86 -16.57
C LYS A 230 16.75 -3.22 -15.85
N TRP A 231 16.74 -3.27 -14.54
CA TRP A 231 17.86 -2.90 -13.67
C TRP A 231 18.22 -1.40 -13.62
N TYR A 232 18.89 -1.03 -12.53
CA TYR A 232 18.88 0.28 -11.87
C TYR A 232 19.87 1.30 -12.49
N LYS A 233 19.74 1.60 -13.78
CA LYS A 233 20.81 2.29 -14.54
C LYS A 233 21.37 3.63 -13.99
N PRO A 234 20.66 4.51 -13.26
CA PRO A 234 21.31 5.71 -12.73
C PRO A 234 21.93 5.53 -11.33
N LEU A 235 21.46 4.57 -10.52
CA LEU A 235 21.97 4.36 -9.15
C LEU A 235 23.14 3.36 -9.16
N SER A 236 23.15 2.41 -10.11
CA SER A 236 24.07 1.27 -10.08
C SER A 236 25.54 1.58 -10.37
N LEU A 237 25.81 2.73 -10.98
CA LEU A 237 27.16 3.17 -11.36
C LEU A 237 27.71 4.28 -10.46
N HIS A 238 26.93 4.77 -9.49
CA HIS A 238 27.39 5.82 -8.60
C HIS A 238 28.31 5.23 -7.51
N PRO A 239 29.53 5.78 -7.27
CA PRO A 239 30.50 5.23 -6.33
C PRO A 239 29.94 4.97 -4.92
N LEU A 240 29.07 5.85 -4.42
CA LEU A 240 28.42 5.67 -3.10
C LEU A 240 27.50 4.45 -3.02
N TRP A 241 26.85 4.06 -4.11
CA TRP A 241 25.97 2.89 -4.16
C TRP A 241 26.76 1.58 -4.32
N LEU A 242 27.86 1.62 -5.07
CA LEU A 242 28.81 0.50 -5.12
C LEU A 242 29.39 0.23 -3.72
N PHE A 243 29.75 1.28 -2.98
CA PHE A 243 30.22 1.15 -1.61
C PHE A 243 29.18 0.53 -0.66
N SER A 244 27.90 0.93 -0.75
CA SER A 244 26.86 0.32 0.08
C SER A 244 26.66 -1.17 -0.22
N ILE A 245 26.71 -1.58 -1.48
CA ILE A 245 26.63 -3.01 -1.87
C ILE A 245 27.82 -3.80 -1.39
N VAL A 246 29.03 -3.25 -1.55
CA VAL A 246 30.27 -3.90 -1.10
C VAL A 246 30.21 -4.13 0.41
N LYS A 247 29.71 -3.16 1.19
CA LYS A 247 29.57 -3.29 2.64
C LYS A 247 28.58 -4.40 3.06
N GLU A 248 27.53 -4.63 2.28
CA GLU A 248 26.49 -5.62 2.60
C GLU A 248 26.77 -7.03 2.05
N HIS A 249 27.79 -7.21 1.21
CA HIS A 249 28.07 -8.51 0.62
C HIS A 249 28.81 -9.43 1.62
N PRO A 250 28.33 -10.67 1.85
CA PRO A 250 28.94 -11.60 2.82
C PRO A 250 30.44 -11.84 2.61
N LEU A 251 30.86 -11.86 1.34
CA LEU A 251 32.25 -12.07 0.95
C LEU A 251 33.17 -10.92 1.37
N PHE A 252 32.73 -9.67 1.32
CA PHE A 252 33.53 -8.52 1.77
C PHE A 252 33.57 -8.40 3.29
N ILE A 253 32.48 -8.77 3.96
CA ILE A 253 32.46 -8.93 5.42
C ILE A 253 33.48 -10.01 5.83
N ALA A 254 33.47 -11.16 5.16
CA ALA A 254 34.44 -12.23 5.40
C ALA A 254 35.89 -11.77 5.15
N ILE A 255 36.16 -11.06 4.05
CA ILE A 255 37.49 -10.47 3.78
C ILE A 255 37.90 -9.50 4.89
N GLY A 256 37.00 -8.63 5.35
CA GLY A 256 37.28 -7.69 6.44
C GLY A 256 37.63 -8.41 7.75
N VAL A 257 36.91 -9.49 8.08
CA VAL A 257 37.21 -10.33 9.24
C VAL A 257 38.59 -10.99 9.11
N ILE A 258 38.90 -11.54 7.93
CA ILE A 258 40.20 -12.16 7.65
C ILE A 258 41.35 -11.16 7.81
N ILE A 259 41.22 -9.96 7.23
CA ILE A 259 42.24 -8.90 7.36
C ILE A 259 42.45 -8.53 8.84
N THR A 260 41.36 -8.42 9.61
CA THR A 260 41.42 -8.10 11.04
C THR A 260 42.14 -9.20 11.83
N LEU A 261 41.85 -10.47 11.52
CA LEU A 261 42.52 -11.63 12.12
C LEU A 261 44.02 -11.66 11.79
N ILE A 262 44.41 -11.42 10.53
CA ILE A 262 45.82 -11.32 10.12
C ILE A 262 46.54 -10.20 10.86
N THR A 263 45.88 -9.05 11.01
CA THR A 263 46.46 -7.89 11.71
C THR A 263 46.67 -8.16 13.20
N LEU A 264 45.71 -8.83 13.84
CA LEU A 264 45.82 -9.27 15.24
C LEU A 264 46.91 -10.33 15.42
N TYR A 265 47.02 -11.29 14.50
CA TYR A 265 48.08 -12.29 14.50
C TYR A 265 49.46 -11.64 14.41
N ASN A 266 49.67 -10.72 13.47
CA ASN A 266 50.94 -10.03 13.29
C ASN A 266 51.30 -9.18 14.52
N ARG A 267 50.35 -8.46 15.12
CA ARG A 267 50.59 -7.70 16.36
C ARG A 267 50.87 -8.59 17.57
N GLY A 268 50.18 -9.73 17.69
CA GLY A 268 50.45 -10.71 18.74
C GLY A 268 51.84 -11.31 18.58
N PHE A 269 52.23 -11.65 17.36
CA PHE A 269 53.57 -12.18 17.05
C PHE A 269 54.67 -11.17 17.40
N GLU A 270 54.50 -9.88 17.10
CA GLU A 270 55.45 -8.84 17.54
C GLU A 270 55.50 -8.67 19.06
N PHE A 271 54.38 -8.88 19.78
CA PHE A 271 54.34 -8.78 21.24
C PHE A 271 55.00 -9.97 21.96
N PHE A 272 55.03 -11.16 21.33
CA PHE A 272 55.70 -12.36 21.88
C PHE A 272 57.18 -12.47 21.48
N HIS A 273 57.68 -11.59 20.62
CA HIS A 273 59.08 -11.52 20.18
C HIS A 273 59.81 -10.24 20.63
N LEU A 274 59.27 -9.57 21.65
CA LEU A 274 59.91 -8.55 22.49
C LEU A 274 60.21 -9.14 23.87
#